data_AF-A0A927P569-F1
#
_entry.id   AF-A0A927P569-F1
#
_cell.length_a   1.000
_cell.length_b   1.000
_cell.length_c   1.000
_cell.angle_alpha   90.00
_cell.angle_beta   90.00
_cell.angle_gamma   90.00
#
_symmetry.space_group_name_H-M   'P 1'
#
loop_
_entity.id
_entity.type
_entity.pdbx_description
1 polymer ?
#
loop_
_entity_poly.entity_id
_entity_poly.type
_entity_poly.pdbx_seq_one_letter_code
_entity_poly.pdbx_strand_id
1 'polypeptide(L)'
;MSANEIKSKARELKELKTMKEELENEIAAIEDILKAAMGEKEEMFCGEYKLTYQTVSTSRFDSTAFKKEHADLAAAYTKATTYRRFSVR
;
A
#
# COMPACT_ATOMS: atom_id res chain seq x y z
N MET A 1 23.92 4.95 -20.71
CA MET A 1 22.68 5.47 -21.31
C MET A 1 22.87 6.94 -21.64
N SER A 2 22.49 7.37 -22.84
CA SER A 2 22.46 8.78 -23.19
C SER A 2 21.33 9.53 -22.45
N ALA A 3 21.39 10.86 -22.39
CA ALA A 3 20.32 11.67 -21.79
C ALA A 3 18.95 11.40 -22.45
N ASN A 4 18.94 11.09 -23.76
CA ASN A 4 17.72 10.75 -24.50
C ASN A 4 17.18 9.37 -24.11
N GLU A 5 18.04 8.38 -23.89
CA GLU A 5 17.63 7.06 -23.40
C GLU A 5 17.06 7.13 -21.98
N ILE A 6 17.67 7.92 -21.09
CA ILE A 6 17.16 8.13 -19.72
C ILE A 6 15.79 8.81 -19.75
N LYS A 7 15.60 9.81 -20.62
CA LYS A 7 14.30 10.47 -20.81
C LYS A 7 13.25 9.50 -21.34
N SER A 8 13.61 8.65 -22.30
CA SER A 8 12.72 7.61 -22.83
C SER A 8 12.29 6.64 -21.74
N LYS A 9 13.24 6.13 -20.95
CA LYS A 9 12.96 5.20 -19.84
C LYS A 9 12.16 5.84 -18.70
N ALA A 10 12.39 7.11 -18.39
CA ALA A 10 11.61 7.84 -17.41
C ALA A 10 10.14 8.02 -17.86
N ARG A 11 9.92 8.25 -19.15
CA ARG A 11 8.57 8.33 -19.74
C ARG A 11 7.86 6.97 -19.70
N GLU A 12 8.53 5.91 -20.17
CA GLU A 12 8.01 4.53 -20.13
C GLU A 12 7.62 4.14 -18.69
N LEU A 13 8.47 4.44 -17.71
CA LEU A 13 8.19 4.18 -16.31
C LEU A 13 6.98 4.96 -15.79
N LYS A 14 6.77 6.19 -16.25
CA LYS A 14 5.61 7.00 -15.87
C LYS A 14 4.32 6.43 -16.46
N GLU A 15 4.34 6.07 -17.75
CA GLU A 15 3.20 5.44 -18.43
C GLU A 15 2.81 4.12 -17.76
N LEU A 16 3.80 3.26 -17.43
CA LEU A 16 3.56 2.01 -16.70
C LEU A 16 2.96 2.24 -15.30
N LYS A 17 3.35 3.32 -14.60
CA LYS A 17 2.76 3.66 -13.31
C LYS A 17 1.31 4.11 -13.43
N THR A 18 0.99 4.90 -14.44
CA THR A 18 -0.39 5.32 -14.70
C THR A 18 -1.28 4.12 -15.03
N MET A 19 -0.83 3.23 -15.92
CA MET A 19 -1.55 1.98 -16.22
C MET A 19 -1.73 1.12 -14.97
N LYS A 20 -0.71 1.05 -14.11
CA LYS A 20 -0.80 0.33 -12.83
C LYS A 20 -1.86 0.94 -11.92
N GLU A 21 -1.90 2.27 -11.77
CA GLU A 21 -2.90 2.96 -10.94
C GLU A 21 -4.32 2.74 -11.49
N GLU A 22 -4.51 2.78 -12.81
CA GLU A 22 -5.79 2.46 -13.46
C GLU A 22 -6.23 1.02 -13.16
N LEU A 23 -5.34 0.05 -13.32
CA LEU A 23 -5.63 -1.35 -13.00
C LEU A 23 -5.89 -1.57 -11.51
N GLU A 24 -5.16 -0.89 -10.62
CA GLU A 24 -5.42 -0.95 -9.17
C GLU A 24 -6.82 -0.41 -8.83
N ASN A 25 -7.27 0.65 -9.52
CA ASN A 25 -8.63 1.16 -9.35
C ASN A 25 -9.69 0.20 -9.88
N GLU A 26 -9.46 -0.44 -11.03
CA GLU A 26 -10.38 -1.46 -11.58
C GLU A 26 -10.49 -2.68 -10.66
N ILE A 27 -9.35 -3.16 -10.15
CA ILE A 27 -9.31 -4.26 -9.17
C ILE A 27 -10.10 -3.86 -7.92
N ALA A 28 -9.85 -2.66 -7.38
CA ALA A 28 -10.57 -2.18 -6.20
C ALA A 28 -12.09 -2.09 -6.43
N ALA A 29 -12.52 -1.63 -7.62
CA ALA A 29 -13.94 -1.58 -7.96
C ALA A 29 -14.58 -2.98 -8.01
N ILE A 30 -13.89 -3.97 -8.57
CA ILE A 30 -14.38 -5.37 -8.59
C ILE A 30 -14.39 -5.95 -7.17
N GLU A 31 -13.34 -5.72 -6.38
CA GLU A 31 -13.29 -6.15 -5.00
C GLU A 31 -14.44 -5.57 -4.17
N ASP A 32 -14.80 -4.29 -4.38
CA ASP A 32 -15.89 -3.66 -3.66
C ASP A 32 -17.25 -4.24 -4.05
N ILE A 33 -17.44 -4.62 -5.32
CA ILE A 33 -18.61 -5.40 -5.76
C ILE A 33 -18.65 -6.75 -5.05
N LEU A 34 -17.52 -7.45 -4.95
CA LEU A 34 -17.43 -8.75 -4.27
C LEU A 34 -17.67 -8.63 -2.76
N LYS A 35 -17.10 -7.62 -2.10
CA LYS A 35 -17.34 -7.33 -0.67
C LYS A 35 -18.82 -7.00 -0.43
N ALA A 36 -19.44 -6.19 -1.30
CA ALA A 36 -20.87 -5.89 -1.23
C ALA A 36 -21.73 -7.15 -1.40
N ALA A 37 -21.34 -8.07 -2.27
CA ALA A 37 -22.00 -9.36 -2.42
C ALA A 37 -21.81 -10.26 -1.18
N MET A 38 -20.66 -10.20 -0.49
CA MET A 38 -20.41 -10.94 0.75
C MET A 38 -21.24 -10.42 1.93
N GLY A 39 -21.47 -9.11 2.03
CA GLY A 39 -22.21 -8.50 3.13
C GLY A 39 -21.53 -8.74 4.48
N GLU A 40 -22.24 -9.34 5.44
CA GLU A 40 -21.70 -9.69 6.77
C GLU A 40 -21.03 -11.08 6.81
N LYS A 41 -21.05 -11.84 5.69
CA LYS A 41 -20.46 -13.18 5.67
C LYS A 41 -18.95 -13.07 5.58
N GLU A 42 -18.26 -13.70 6.53
CA GLU A 42 -16.80 -13.73 6.53
C GLU A 42 -16.22 -14.72 5.50
N GLU A 43 -16.99 -15.73 5.09
CA GLU A 43 -16.59 -16.69 4.06
C GLU A 43 -17.73 -16.93 3.05
N MET A 44 -17.39 -16.98 1.76
CA MET A 44 -18.31 -17.32 0.68
C MET A 44 -17.63 -18.20 -0.35
N PHE A 45 -18.30 -19.26 -0.79
CA PHE A 45 -17.87 -20.11 -1.89
C PHE A 45 -18.68 -19.78 -3.14
N CYS A 46 -18.00 -19.50 -4.25
CA CYS A 46 -18.61 -19.28 -5.55
C CYS A 46 -17.92 -20.18 -6.58
N GLY A 47 -18.51 -21.35 -6.83
CA GLY A 47 -17.90 -22.39 -7.67
C GLY A 47 -16.55 -22.83 -7.09
N GLU A 48 -15.47 -22.58 -7.82
CA GLU A 48 -14.10 -22.93 -7.44
C GLU A 48 -13.42 -21.88 -6.55
N TYR A 49 -14.06 -20.72 -6.34
CA TYR A 49 -13.46 -19.60 -5.61
C TYR A 49 -13.94 -19.56 -4.15
N LYS A 50 -12.98 -19.47 -3.23
CA LYS A 50 -13.23 -19.15 -1.81
C LYS A 50 -12.92 -17.67 -1.57
N LEU A 51 -13.94 -16.90 -1.21
CA LEU A 51 -13.81 -15.51 -0.78
C LEU A 51 -13.82 -15.46 0.75
N THR A 52 -12.89 -14.70 1.33
CA THR A 52 -12.81 -14.47 2.78
C THR A 52 -12.68 -12.98 3.06
N TYR A 53 -13.58 -12.43 3.89
CA TYR A 53 -13.56 -11.03 4.31
C TYR A 53 -13.73 -10.96 5.84
N GLN A 54 -12.61 -11.07 6.55
CA GLN A 54 -12.56 -11.11 8.02
C GLN A 54 -12.09 -9.77 8.59
N THR A 55 -12.64 -9.41 9.75
CA THR A 55 -12.19 -8.21 10.48
C THR A 55 -10.84 -8.48 11.12
N VAL A 56 -9.77 -7.91 10.55
CA VAL A 56 -8.43 -7.98 11.13
C VAL A 56 -8.20 -6.77 12.03
N SER A 57 -8.16 -7.00 13.34
CA SER A 57 -7.71 -5.98 14.29
C SER A 57 -6.19 -5.98 14.35
N THR A 58 -5.58 -4.82 14.11
CA THR A 58 -4.13 -4.62 14.29
C THR A 58 -3.92 -3.59 15.39
N SER A 59 -3.14 -3.93 16.40
CA SER A 59 -2.65 -2.95 17.38
C SER A 59 -1.34 -2.36 16.86
N ARG A 60 -1.29 -1.04 16.78
CA ARG A 60 -0.08 -0.31 16.35
C ARG A 60 0.40 0.50 17.54
N PHE A 61 1.72 0.51 17.75
CA PHE A 61 2.32 1.35 18.76
C PHE A 61 2.13 2.83 18.39
N ASP A 62 1.47 3.59 19.26
CA ASP A 62 1.32 5.04 19.08
C ASP A 62 2.64 5.75 19.41
N SER A 63 3.53 5.73 18.43
CA SER A 63 4.83 6.39 18.52
C SER A 63 4.71 7.92 18.69
N THR A 64 3.57 8.52 18.36
CA THR A 64 3.38 9.98 18.49
C THR A 64 3.05 10.36 19.93
N ALA A 65 2.09 9.66 20.56
CA ALA A 65 1.80 9.81 21.97
C ALA A 65 3.02 9.43 22.83
N PHE A 66 3.69 8.32 22.50
CA PHE A 66 4.88 7.90 23.23
C PHE A 66 6.03 8.91 23.16
N LYS A 67 6.27 9.55 22.00
CA LYS A 67 7.27 10.62 21.90
C LYS A 67 6.90 11.85 22.71
N LYS A 68 5.61 12.15 22.85
CA LYS A 68 5.12 13.30 23.61
C LYS A 68 5.30 13.10 25.11
N GLU A 69 5.04 11.89 25.61
CA GLU A 69 5.10 11.55 27.04
C GLU A 69 6.50 11.08 27.48
N HIS A 70 7.25 10.44 26.59
CA HIS A 70 8.54 9.81 26.86
C HIS A 70 9.59 10.14 25.79
N ALA A 71 9.85 11.44 25.60
CA ALA A 71 10.79 11.92 24.58
C ALA A 71 12.20 11.32 24.73
N ASP A 72 12.71 11.22 25.97
CA ASP A 72 14.06 10.70 26.25
C ASP A 72 14.20 9.22 25.88
N LEU A 73 13.19 8.41 26.21
CA LEU A 73 13.15 6.99 25.83
C LEU A 73 12.96 6.87 24.31
N ALA A 74 12.08 7.65 23.70
CA ALA A 74 11.91 7.62 22.26
C ALA A 74 13.22 7.94 21.52
N ALA A 75 14.02 8.88 22.02
CA ALA A 75 15.34 9.18 21.47
C ALA A 75 16.32 8.02 21.66
N ALA A 76 16.38 7.42 22.86
CA ALA A 76 17.29 6.31 23.17
C ALA A 76 17.04 5.05 22.32
N TYR A 77 15.80 4.82 21.89
CA TYR A 77 15.39 3.65 21.10
C TYR A 77 15.13 3.95 19.63
N THR A 78 15.45 5.16 19.14
CA THR A 78 15.33 5.49 17.70
C THR A 78 16.68 5.32 17.00
N LYS A 79 16.74 4.42 16.01
CA LYS A 79 17.90 4.27 15.12
C LYS A 79 17.68 5.01 13.80
N ALA A 80 18.55 5.96 13.48
CA ALA A 80 18.53 6.62 12.18
C ALA A 80 18.94 5.63 11.08
N THR A 81 18.09 5.47 10.06
CA THR A 81 18.39 4.68 8.87
C THR A 81 18.31 5.58 7.65
N THR A 82 19.37 5.62 6.86
CA THR A 82 19.42 6.38 5.59
C THR A 82 19.18 5.44 4.41
N TYR A 83 18.25 5.79 3.52
CA TYR A 83 18.02 5.09 2.25
C TYR A 83 17.90 6.10 1.11
N ARG A 84 18.23 5.67 -0.12
CA ARG A 84 18.02 6.47 -1.32
C ARG A 84 16.63 6.18 -1.87
N ARG A 85 15.77 7.20 -1.91
CA ARG A 85 14.44 7.12 -2.53
C ARG A 85 14.56 7.41 -4.02
N PHE A 86 14.11 6.48 -4.85
CA PHE A 86 13.91 6.71 -6.28
C PHE A 86 12.51 7.29 -6.52
N SER A 87 12.43 8.40 -7.25
CA SER A 87 11.15 8.99 -7.67
C SER A 87 11.27 9.62 -9.04
N VAL A 88 10.24 9.42 -9.86
CA VAL A 88 10.05 10.07 -11.15
C VAL A 88 8.72 10.82 -11.04
N ARG A 89 8.73 12.14 -11.30
CA ARG A 89 7.57 13.03 -11.29
C ARG A 89 7.28 13.49 -12.71
#